data_AF-A0A3D9L9I7-F1
#
_entry.id   AF-A0A3D9L9I7-F1
#
_cell.length_a   1.000
_cell.length_b   1.000
_cell.length_c   1.000
_cell.angle_alpha   90.00
_cell.angle_beta   90.00
_cell.angle_gamma   90.00
#
_symmetry.space_group_name_H-M   'P 1'
#
loop_
_entity.id
_entity.type
_entity.pdbx_description
1 polymer ?
#
loop_
_entity_poly.entity_id
_entity_poly.type
_entity_poly.pdbx_seq_one_letter_code
_entity_poly.pdbx_strand_id
1 'polypeptide(L)'
;MTGNPWVDDEDDDTWLNHQIPGPEQTDGTAAASPLPYLDPEVEAALAAEGPPEWLGTRWRQIEPAQQWDAWNGLRRWVDWFIREYRLTTSDVPACWYHHPDVTAELYAAMCMEYKVFEEQAPGLAPMMMWHPNVAQMRMRLKEMTHEAGCVQNGRHKEPVAYSGTVGAYELDYDEDGWITAASTIRTEKVVDRPGQGVKYVRALAVDTDGVEHGASDPLGLRARSVAEVGSVRLAYTSATPGQAGVAVNIIGGPEDLTVVWEESPDGTTWADIDPDQNPEDTDH
;
A
#
# COMPACT_ATOMS: atom_id res chain seq x y z
N MET A 1 -21.55 26.04 62.63
CA MET A 1 -21.59 24.99 61.60
C MET A 1 -20.17 24.83 61.10
N THR A 2 -19.70 23.59 61.13
CA THR A 2 -18.32 23.11 60.93
C THR A 2 -17.78 23.46 59.55
N GLY A 3 -16.58 24.06 59.52
CA GLY A 3 -15.81 24.32 58.30
C GLY A 3 -15.26 23.03 57.67
N ASN A 4 -15.08 23.08 56.35
CA ASN A 4 -14.59 21.99 55.52
C ASN A 4 -13.15 21.60 55.90
N PRO A 5 -12.84 20.33 56.22
CA PRO A 5 -11.54 19.94 56.79
C PRO A 5 -10.43 19.70 55.73
N TRP A 6 -10.57 20.25 54.52
CA TRP A 6 -9.71 19.89 53.38
C TRP A 6 -9.18 21.07 52.55
N VAL A 7 -9.11 22.28 53.11
CA VAL A 7 -8.39 23.38 52.46
C VAL A 7 -7.75 24.26 53.53
N ASP A 8 -6.55 24.75 53.19
CA ASP A 8 -5.60 25.62 53.92
C ASP A 8 -4.49 24.79 54.61
N ASP A 9 -3.21 24.86 54.23
CA ASP A 9 -2.45 25.94 53.60
C ASP A 9 -1.28 25.44 52.71
N GLU A 10 -0.88 26.35 51.83
CA GLU A 10 0.19 26.30 50.83
C GLU A 10 1.62 26.20 51.43
N ASP A 11 2.59 25.90 50.55
CA ASP A 11 4.05 26.10 50.70
C ASP A 11 4.89 24.98 51.34
N ASP A 12 5.09 23.86 50.63
CA ASP A 12 6.30 23.03 50.82
C ASP A 12 6.92 22.60 49.47
N ASP A 13 7.40 23.60 48.72
CA ASP A 13 8.17 23.42 47.47
C ASP A 13 9.66 23.16 47.74
N THR A 14 10.03 22.71 48.94
CA THR A 14 11.43 22.47 49.32
C THR A 14 12.09 21.33 48.54
N TRP A 15 11.32 20.48 47.85
CA TRP A 15 11.84 19.41 47.01
C TRP A 15 12.22 19.84 45.58
N LEU A 16 11.76 21.00 45.10
CA LEU A 16 12.05 21.49 43.74
C LEU A 16 13.42 22.19 43.60
N ASN A 17 14.03 22.64 44.71
CA ASN A 17 15.21 23.49 44.68
C ASN A 17 16.55 22.79 45.01
N HIS A 18 16.60 21.45 45.01
CA HIS A 18 17.88 20.77 45.07
C HIS A 18 18.57 20.78 43.71
N GLN A 19 19.48 21.74 43.54
CA GLN A 19 20.43 21.78 42.42
C GLN A 19 21.29 20.51 42.41
N ILE A 20 21.02 19.64 41.43
CA ILE A 20 21.86 18.50 41.08
C ILE A 20 23.13 19.06 40.44
N PRO A 21 24.35 18.67 40.87
CA PRO A 21 25.57 19.10 40.19
C PRO A 21 25.57 18.52 38.76
N GLY A 22 25.83 19.37 37.76
CA GLY A 22 25.85 18.97 36.35
C GLY A 22 26.95 17.95 36.04
N PRO A 23 26.83 17.19 34.93
CA PRO A 23 27.79 16.15 34.59
C PRO A 23 29.13 16.78 34.17
N GLU A 24 30.20 16.29 34.78
CA GLU A 24 31.57 16.48 34.31
C GLU A 24 31.69 15.85 32.92
N GLN A 25 32.21 16.61 31.97
CA GLN A 25 32.32 16.22 30.57
C GLN A 25 33.38 15.12 30.42
N THR A 26 32.94 13.85 30.38
CA THR A 26 33.79 12.73 29.95
C THR A 26 33.57 12.51 28.46
N ASP A 27 34.53 12.99 27.67
CA ASP A 27 34.68 12.67 26.26
C ASP A 27 35.02 11.18 26.13
N GLY A 28 34.19 10.40 25.43
CA GLY A 28 34.44 8.98 25.23
C GLY A 28 33.20 8.17 24.87
N THR A 29 33.24 7.57 23.69
CA THR A 29 32.28 6.61 23.12
C THR A 29 31.84 5.55 24.15
N ALA A 30 30.67 5.71 24.75
CA ALA A 30 30.08 4.69 25.61
C ALA A 30 29.45 3.59 24.74
N ALA A 31 30.26 2.60 24.35
CA ALA A 31 29.74 1.28 24.06
C ALA A 31 28.96 0.81 25.30
N ALA A 32 27.73 0.33 25.11
CA ALA A 32 26.89 -0.18 26.18
C ALA A 32 27.70 -1.16 27.05
N SER A 33 27.93 -0.79 28.31
CA SER A 33 28.63 -1.68 29.23
C SER A 33 27.73 -2.89 29.51
N PRO A 34 28.24 -4.14 29.39
CA PRO A 34 27.47 -5.33 29.75
C PRO A 34 27.10 -5.26 31.23
N LEU A 35 25.89 -5.66 31.60
CA LEU A 35 25.47 -5.66 32.99
C LEU A 35 26.36 -6.66 33.76
N PRO A 36 27.15 -6.23 34.76
CA PRO A 36 28.25 -7.03 35.31
C PRO A 36 27.83 -8.23 36.17
N TYR A 37 26.52 -8.56 36.24
CA TYR A 37 25.99 -9.62 37.09
C TYR A 37 25.10 -10.63 36.36
N LEU A 38 24.76 -10.43 35.08
CA LEU A 38 24.01 -11.42 34.33
C LEU A 38 24.99 -12.38 33.65
N ASP A 39 24.80 -13.67 33.91
CA ASP A 39 25.50 -14.74 33.20
C ASP A 39 25.17 -14.62 31.70
N PRO A 40 26.16 -14.69 30.78
CA PRO A 40 25.91 -14.65 29.34
C PRO A 40 24.86 -15.67 28.85
N GLU A 41 24.71 -16.82 29.50
CA GLU A 41 23.64 -17.78 29.19
C GLU A 41 22.26 -17.27 29.61
N VAL A 42 22.18 -16.52 30.71
CA VAL A 42 20.95 -15.87 31.17
C VAL A 42 20.63 -14.64 30.32
N GLU A 43 21.64 -13.87 29.90
CA GLU A 43 21.43 -12.78 28.92
C GLU A 43 20.95 -13.35 27.58
N ALA A 44 21.52 -14.46 27.11
CA ALA A 44 21.07 -15.14 25.89
C ALA A 44 19.66 -15.75 26.04
N ALA A 45 19.32 -16.29 27.22
CA ALA A 45 17.99 -16.81 27.51
C ALA A 45 16.92 -15.70 27.61
N LEU A 46 17.27 -14.55 28.19
CA LEU A 46 16.41 -13.36 28.23
C LEU A 46 16.28 -12.70 26.84
N ALA A 47 17.36 -12.69 26.05
CA ALA A 47 17.31 -12.27 24.66
C ALA A 47 16.52 -13.27 23.77
N ALA A 48 16.37 -14.52 24.23
CA ALA A 48 15.53 -15.54 23.62
C ALA A 48 14.04 -15.42 24.02
N GLU A 49 13.64 -14.42 24.81
CA GLU A 49 12.22 -14.08 25.07
C GLU A 49 11.52 -13.40 23.88
N GLY A 50 12.05 -13.58 22.67
CA GLY A 50 11.37 -13.23 21.44
C GLY A 50 10.19 -14.17 21.15
N PRO A 51 9.28 -13.78 20.25
CA PRO A 51 8.27 -14.71 19.76
C PRO A 51 8.95 -15.94 19.15
N PRO A 52 8.27 -17.10 19.15
CA PRO A 52 8.76 -18.26 18.42
C PRO A 52 9.02 -17.89 16.95
N GLU A 53 10.12 -18.39 16.37
CA GLU A 53 10.55 -18.05 15.01
C GLU A 53 9.48 -18.33 13.93
N TRP A 54 8.60 -19.31 14.16
CA TRP A 54 7.50 -19.62 13.26
C TRP A 54 6.39 -18.56 13.27
N LEU A 55 6.24 -17.76 14.33
CA LEU A 55 5.16 -16.79 14.49
C LEU A 55 5.35 -15.62 13.52
N GLY A 56 4.33 -15.33 12.70
CA GLY A 56 4.40 -14.30 11.66
C GLY A 56 4.89 -14.82 10.30
N THR A 57 5.47 -16.02 10.23
CA THR A 57 5.71 -16.72 8.95
C THR A 57 4.38 -17.20 8.39
N ARG A 58 4.20 -17.18 7.06
CA ARG A 58 2.95 -17.70 6.45
C ARG A 58 2.75 -19.15 6.88
N TRP A 59 1.54 -19.51 7.34
CA TRP A 59 1.25 -20.85 7.87
C TRP A 59 1.76 -22.00 6.97
N ARG A 60 1.53 -21.89 5.65
CA ARG A 60 1.96 -22.87 4.62
C ARG A 60 3.47 -22.92 4.38
N GLN A 61 4.23 -21.99 4.94
CA GLN A 61 5.68 -21.82 4.77
C GLN A 61 6.44 -22.05 6.08
N ILE A 62 5.77 -22.48 7.15
CA ILE A 62 6.45 -22.85 8.40
C ILE A 62 7.31 -24.08 8.14
N GLU A 63 8.60 -23.96 8.48
CA GLU A 63 9.59 -25.01 8.26
C GLU A 63 9.18 -26.31 8.96
N PRO A 64 9.42 -27.49 8.35
CA PRO A 64 8.97 -28.78 8.89
C PRO A 64 9.41 -29.03 10.34
N ALA A 65 10.61 -28.54 10.71
CA ALA A 65 11.14 -28.67 12.07
C ALA A 65 10.33 -27.91 13.13
N GLN A 66 9.66 -26.82 12.74
CA GLN A 66 8.90 -25.95 13.64
C GLN A 66 7.39 -26.27 13.65
N GLN A 67 6.90 -27.01 12.65
CA GLN A 67 5.46 -27.29 12.49
C GLN A 67 4.83 -27.90 13.74
N TRP A 68 5.53 -28.82 14.40
CA TRP A 68 5.00 -29.44 15.63
C TRP A 68 4.73 -28.41 16.72
N ASP A 69 5.68 -27.49 16.95
CA ASP A 69 5.49 -26.44 17.95
C ASP A 69 4.43 -25.42 17.51
N ALA A 70 4.43 -25.03 16.24
CA ALA A 70 3.41 -24.13 15.67
C ALA A 70 1.99 -24.68 15.83
N TRP A 71 1.76 -25.97 15.53
CA TRP A 71 0.46 -26.62 15.73
C TRP A 71 0.02 -26.61 17.19
N ASN A 72 0.93 -26.92 18.11
CA ASN A 72 0.61 -26.94 19.53
C ASN A 72 0.42 -25.52 20.09
N GLY A 73 1.20 -24.55 19.62
CA GLY A 73 1.05 -23.13 19.94
C GLY A 73 -0.30 -22.60 19.48
N LEU A 74 -0.66 -22.84 18.22
CA LEU A 74 -1.95 -22.45 17.67
C LEU A 74 -3.10 -23.10 18.42
N ARG A 75 -3.02 -24.42 18.74
CA ARG A 75 -4.06 -25.09 19.50
C ARG A 75 -4.29 -24.44 20.87
N ARG A 76 -3.22 -24.17 21.64
CA ARG A 76 -3.33 -23.50 22.95
C ARG A 76 -3.96 -22.12 22.82
N TRP A 77 -3.58 -21.37 21.79
CA TRP A 77 -4.14 -20.06 21.50
C TRP A 77 -5.63 -20.14 21.14
N VAL A 78 -6.02 -21.08 20.29
CA VAL A 78 -7.43 -21.32 19.92
C VAL A 78 -8.26 -21.72 21.16
N ASP A 79 -7.73 -22.56 22.04
CA ASP A 79 -8.41 -22.93 23.29
C ASP A 79 -8.65 -21.70 24.20
N TRP A 80 -7.69 -20.77 24.26
CA TRP A 80 -7.89 -19.48 24.92
C TRP A 80 -8.95 -18.65 24.22
N PHE A 81 -8.85 -18.50 22.90
CA PHE A 81 -9.72 -17.66 22.10
C PHE A 81 -11.19 -18.11 22.21
N ILE A 82 -11.44 -19.42 22.16
CA ILE A 82 -12.77 -20.01 22.34
C ILE A 82 -13.33 -19.67 23.73
N ARG A 83 -12.52 -19.83 24.78
CA ARG A 83 -12.95 -19.60 26.16
C ARG A 83 -13.20 -18.11 26.45
N GLU A 84 -12.34 -17.24 25.95
CA GLU A 84 -12.39 -15.80 26.18
C GLU A 84 -13.59 -15.17 25.44
N TYR A 85 -13.74 -15.49 24.15
CA TYR A 85 -14.80 -14.94 23.30
C TYR A 85 -16.08 -15.78 23.25
N ARG A 86 -16.14 -16.87 24.06
CA ARG A 86 -17.28 -17.79 24.18
C ARG A 86 -17.76 -18.30 22.82
N LEU A 87 -16.80 -18.74 22.01
CA LEU A 87 -17.08 -19.30 20.69
C LEU A 87 -17.70 -20.69 20.81
N THR A 88 -18.54 -21.02 19.86
CA THR A 88 -19.25 -22.30 19.78
C THR A 88 -18.68 -23.16 18.64
N THR A 89 -19.13 -24.41 18.54
CA THR A 89 -18.76 -25.28 17.42
C THR A 89 -19.19 -24.74 16.06
N SER A 90 -20.20 -23.86 16.02
CA SER A 90 -20.61 -23.13 14.81
C SER A 90 -19.67 -21.98 14.42
N ASP A 91 -18.83 -21.51 15.35
CA ASP A 91 -17.77 -20.55 15.08
C ASP A 91 -16.47 -21.30 14.71
N VAL A 92 -16.07 -22.28 15.52
CA VAL A 92 -14.86 -23.09 15.30
C VAL A 92 -15.17 -24.57 15.53
N PRO A 93 -15.16 -25.42 14.49
CA PRO A 93 -15.51 -26.83 14.63
C PRO A 93 -14.44 -27.62 15.36
N ALA A 94 -14.79 -28.73 16.01
CA ALA A 94 -13.82 -29.58 16.70
C ALA A 94 -12.74 -30.17 15.76
N CYS A 95 -13.04 -30.27 14.46
CA CYS A 95 -12.13 -30.68 13.40
C CYS A 95 -11.47 -29.51 12.66
N TRP A 96 -11.39 -28.30 13.25
CA TRP A 96 -10.84 -27.10 12.60
C TRP A 96 -9.46 -27.30 11.95
N TYR A 97 -8.61 -28.15 12.52
CA TYR A 97 -7.27 -28.47 12.01
C TYR A 97 -7.28 -29.28 10.69
N HIS A 98 -8.42 -29.82 10.29
CA HIS A 98 -8.63 -30.42 8.96
C HIS A 98 -9.12 -29.40 7.92
N HIS A 99 -9.39 -28.15 8.32
CA HIS A 99 -9.91 -27.10 7.46
C HIS A 99 -8.82 -26.02 7.26
N PRO A 100 -8.13 -26.00 6.10
CA PRO A 100 -6.95 -25.15 5.89
C PRO A 100 -7.29 -23.65 5.87
N ASP A 101 -8.49 -23.29 5.41
CA ASP A 101 -9.05 -21.95 5.47
C ASP A 101 -9.29 -21.48 6.91
N VAL A 102 -9.97 -22.30 7.72
CA VAL A 102 -10.21 -22.03 9.15
C VAL A 102 -8.88 -21.94 9.91
N THR A 103 -7.96 -22.86 9.64
CA THR A 103 -6.63 -22.86 10.26
C THR A 103 -5.85 -21.60 9.93
N ALA A 104 -5.86 -21.16 8.66
CA ALA A 104 -5.16 -19.95 8.22
C ALA A 104 -5.76 -18.69 8.86
N GLU A 105 -7.09 -18.60 8.97
CA GLU A 105 -7.79 -17.49 9.61
C GLU A 105 -7.43 -17.40 11.12
N LEU A 106 -7.49 -18.52 11.84
CA LEU A 106 -7.12 -18.58 13.27
C LEU A 106 -5.66 -18.22 13.50
N TYR A 107 -4.77 -18.70 12.62
CA TYR A 107 -3.35 -18.37 12.71
C TYR A 107 -3.07 -16.88 12.44
N ALA A 108 -3.74 -16.29 11.45
CA ALA A 108 -3.62 -14.85 11.19
C ALA A 108 -4.08 -14.01 12.39
N ALA A 109 -5.14 -14.44 13.07
CA ALA A 109 -5.61 -13.79 14.29
C ALA A 109 -4.65 -13.93 15.46
N MET A 110 -4.00 -15.09 15.64
CA MET A 110 -2.92 -15.27 16.61
C MET A 110 -1.77 -14.28 16.36
N CYS A 111 -1.33 -14.15 15.11
CA CYS A 111 -0.28 -13.18 14.75
C CYS A 111 -0.71 -11.73 15.02
N MET A 112 -1.97 -11.38 14.75
CA MET A 112 -2.49 -10.04 15.02
C MET A 112 -2.58 -9.75 16.53
N GLU A 113 -3.07 -10.71 17.31
CA GLU A 113 -3.15 -10.58 18.76
C GLU A 113 -1.76 -10.36 19.36
N TYR A 114 -0.79 -11.18 18.96
CA TYR A 114 0.61 -10.97 19.34
C TYR A 114 1.08 -9.56 18.97
N LYS A 115 0.90 -9.16 17.71
CA LYS A 115 1.36 -7.84 17.23
C LYS A 115 0.71 -6.66 17.97
N VAL A 116 -0.54 -6.81 18.41
CA VAL A 116 -1.26 -5.77 19.14
C VAL A 116 -0.76 -5.61 20.58
N PHE A 117 -0.28 -6.70 21.20
CA PHE A 117 0.13 -6.71 22.60
C PHE A 117 1.65 -6.83 22.83
N GLU A 118 2.45 -7.01 21.77
CA GLU A 118 3.91 -7.21 21.86
C GLU A 118 4.64 -6.05 22.57
N GLU A 119 4.14 -4.82 22.45
CA GLU A 119 4.76 -3.63 23.05
C GLU A 119 4.65 -3.60 24.59
N GLN A 120 3.78 -4.44 25.18
CA GLN A 120 3.52 -4.50 26.62
C GLN A 120 3.23 -3.13 27.29
N ALA A 121 2.78 -2.15 26.51
CA ALA A 121 2.43 -0.81 26.95
C ALA A 121 0.92 -0.56 26.78
N PRO A 122 0.27 0.19 27.69
CA PRO A 122 -1.11 0.60 27.49
C PRO A 122 -1.26 1.42 26.21
N GLY A 123 -2.10 0.94 25.29
CA GLY A 123 -2.35 1.58 24.00
C GLY A 123 -3.78 1.35 23.52
N LEU A 124 -4.16 2.03 22.44
CA LEU A 124 -5.50 1.91 21.85
C LEU A 124 -5.63 0.76 20.85
N ALA A 125 -4.52 0.12 20.43
CA ALA A 125 -4.52 -0.95 19.44
C ALA A 125 -5.44 -2.14 19.79
N PRO A 126 -5.58 -2.58 21.06
CA PRO A 126 -6.56 -3.59 21.42
C PRO A 126 -8.00 -3.20 21.09
N MET A 127 -8.38 -1.96 21.37
CA MET A 127 -9.74 -1.47 21.13
C MET A 127 -9.98 -1.15 19.65
N MET A 128 -8.98 -0.57 18.98
CA MET A 128 -9.13 -0.01 17.63
C MET A 128 -8.77 -0.99 16.52
N MET A 129 -7.93 -1.99 16.79
CA MET A 129 -7.51 -2.99 15.81
C MET A 129 -7.97 -4.40 16.17
N TRP A 130 -7.68 -4.88 17.39
CA TRP A 130 -7.97 -6.28 17.72
C TRP A 130 -9.47 -6.59 17.77
N HIS A 131 -10.24 -5.94 18.64
CA HIS A 131 -11.66 -6.26 18.81
C HIS A 131 -12.52 -6.08 17.54
N PRO A 132 -12.31 -5.03 16.70
CA PRO A 132 -12.99 -4.92 15.42
C PRO A 132 -12.68 -6.07 14.46
N ASN A 133 -11.41 -6.51 14.40
CA ASN A 133 -11.02 -7.65 13.57
C ASN A 133 -11.53 -8.98 14.13
N VAL A 134 -11.61 -9.15 15.46
CA VAL A 134 -12.24 -10.32 16.08
C VAL A 134 -13.70 -10.47 15.66
N ALA A 135 -14.46 -9.37 15.65
CA ALA A 135 -15.85 -9.39 15.21
C ALA A 135 -15.98 -9.81 13.73
N GLN A 136 -15.10 -9.30 12.86
CA GLN A 136 -15.07 -9.65 11.44
C GLN A 136 -14.62 -11.10 11.19
N MET A 137 -13.55 -11.53 11.85
CA MET A 137 -13.08 -12.91 11.81
C MET A 137 -14.19 -13.86 12.24
N ARG A 138 -14.93 -13.56 13.31
CA ARG A 138 -16.02 -14.42 13.76
C ARG A 138 -17.10 -14.61 12.68
N MET A 139 -17.38 -13.59 11.88
CA MET A 139 -18.32 -13.72 10.74
C MET A 139 -17.76 -14.67 9.68
N ARG A 140 -16.49 -14.50 9.28
CA ARG A 140 -15.82 -15.38 8.30
C ARG A 140 -15.74 -16.83 8.78
N LEU A 141 -15.34 -17.04 10.04
CA LEU A 141 -15.24 -18.37 10.65
C LEU A 141 -16.58 -19.11 10.64
N LYS A 142 -17.69 -18.41 10.92
CA LYS A 142 -19.04 -19.01 10.84
C LYS A 142 -19.39 -19.44 9.42
N GLU A 143 -19.07 -18.62 8.43
CA GLU A 143 -19.32 -18.91 7.02
C GLU A 143 -18.49 -20.13 6.57
N MET A 144 -17.17 -20.12 6.80
CA MET A 144 -16.27 -21.24 6.51
C MET A 144 -16.75 -22.54 7.19
N THR A 145 -17.10 -22.45 8.47
CA THR A 145 -17.59 -23.61 9.24
C THR A 145 -18.93 -24.14 8.72
N HIS A 146 -19.82 -23.23 8.30
CA HIS A 146 -21.10 -23.59 7.69
C HIS A 146 -20.90 -24.29 6.35
N GLU A 147 -20.03 -23.77 5.47
CA GLU A 147 -19.71 -24.37 4.18
C GLU A 147 -19.02 -25.73 4.30
N ALA A 148 -18.11 -25.87 5.28
CA ALA A 148 -17.48 -27.14 5.60
C ALA A 148 -18.51 -28.23 6.00
N GLY A 149 -19.66 -27.84 6.56
CA GLY A 149 -20.78 -28.74 6.85
C GLY A 149 -20.52 -29.77 7.95
N CYS A 150 -19.38 -29.71 8.64
CA CYS A 150 -18.96 -30.72 9.61
C CYS A 150 -19.82 -30.71 10.88
N VAL A 151 -20.27 -29.51 11.30
CA VAL A 151 -21.11 -29.33 12.49
C VAL A 151 -22.51 -29.90 12.26
N GLN A 152 -23.10 -29.61 11.10
CA GLN A 152 -24.45 -30.06 10.73
C GLN A 152 -24.51 -31.58 10.56
N ASN A 153 -23.43 -32.18 10.04
CA ASN A 153 -23.33 -33.63 9.86
C ASN A 153 -22.94 -34.38 11.14
N GLY A 154 -22.55 -33.68 12.21
CA GLY A 154 -22.09 -34.29 13.46
C GLY A 154 -20.77 -35.06 13.36
N ARG A 155 -20.08 -34.99 12.22
CA ARG A 155 -18.79 -35.62 11.95
C ARG A 155 -18.03 -34.82 10.90
N HIS A 156 -16.70 -34.96 10.89
CA HIS A 156 -15.88 -34.38 9.84
C HIS A 156 -16.33 -34.88 8.46
N LYS A 157 -16.40 -33.96 7.50
CA LYS A 157 -16.77 -34.22 6.12
C LYS A 157 -15.58 -33.88 5.25
N GLU A 158 -15.08 -34.88 4.53
CA GLU A 158 -14.01 -34.67 3.56
C GLU A 158 -14.52 -33.77 2.42
N PRO A 159 -13.71 -32.81 1.96
CA PRO A 159 -14.01 -32.02 0.79
C PRO A 159 -14.34 -32.87 -0.45
N VAL A 160 -15.31 -32.41 -1.24
CA VAL A 160 -15.73 -33.10 -2.47
C VAL A 160 -14.91 -32.57 -3.64
N ALA A 161 -14.25 -33.48 -4.37
CA ALA A 161 -13.50 -33.15 -5.57
C ALA A 161 -14.39 -32.57 -6.68
N TYR A 162 -13.89 -31.58 -7.42
CA TYR A 162 -14.61 -31.00 -8.56
C TYR A 162 -14.68 -31.97 -9.75
N SER A 163 -13.63 -32.77 -9.95
CA SER A 163 -13.54 -33.81 -10.96
C SER A 163 -13.05 -35.12 -10.34
N GLY A 164 -13.23 -36.25 -11.04
CA GLY A 164 -12.68 -37.53 -10.58
C GLY A 164 -11.15 -37.65 -10.71
N THR A 165 -10.49 -36.66 -11.33
CA THR A 165 -9.06 -36.66 -11.63
C THR A 165 -8.25 -35.69 -10.77
N VAL A 166 -8.88 -34.66 -10.20
CA VAL A 166 -8.22 -33.57 -9.46
C VAL A 166 -8.84 -33.43 -8.08
N GLY A 167 -8.04 -33.08 -7.07
CA GLY A 167 -8.48 -32.98 -5.68
C GLY A 167 -9.56 -31.92 -5.46
N ALA A 168 -10.17 -31.96 -4.28
CA ALA A 168 -11.04 -30.85 -3.85
C ALA A 168 -10.22 -29.56 -3.74
N TYR A 169 -10.77 -28.46 -4.25
CA TYR A 169 -10.12 -27.13 -4.31
C TYR A 169 -8.85 -27.05 -5.17
N GLU A 170 -8.57 -28.07 -5.97
CA GLU A 170 -7.55 -28.01 -7.01
C GLU A 170 -8.22 -27.70 -8.35
N LEU A 171 -7.57 -26.85 -9.14
CA LEU A 171 -8.01 -26.48 -10.48
C LEU A 171 -7.15 -27.19 -11.51
N ASP A 172 -7.80 -27.85 -12.46
CA ASP A 172 -7.16 -28.40 -13.65
C ASP A 172 -7.02 -27.27 -14.67
N TYR A 173 -5.85 -26.60 -14.66
CA TYR A 173 -5.60 -25.51 -15.60
C TYR A 173 -5.30 -26.07 -16.99
N ASP A 174 -5.78 -25.38 -18.02
CA ASP A 174 -5.24 -25.53 -19.36
C ASP A 174 -3.83 -24.92 -19.38
N GLU A 175 -2.81 -25.75 -19.20
CA GLU A 175 -1.39 -25.34 -19.11
C GLU A 175 -0.93 -24.60 -20.38
N ASP A 176 -1.37 -25.04 -21.56
CA ASP A 176 -1.03 -24.40 -22.83
C ASP A 176 -1.67 -23.00 -22.92
N GLY A 177 -2.94 -22.90 -22.51
CA GLY A 177 -3.65 -21.63 -22.39
C GLY A 177 -3.00 -20.69 -21.37
N TRP A 178 -2.58 -21.21 -20.21
CA TRP A 178 -1.90 -20.45 -19.17
C TRP A 178 -0.55 -19.93 -19.64
N ILE A 179 0.30 -20.78 -20.24
CA ILE A 179 1.61 -20.37 -20.77
C ILE A 179 1.43 -19.28 -21.81
N THR A 180 0.48 -19.45 -22.73
CA THR A 180 0.17 -18.44 -23.75
C THR A 180 -0.21 -17.10 -23.14
N ALA A 181 -1.09 -17.11 -22.14
CA ALA A 181 -1.50 -15.90 -21.43
C ALA A 181 -0.35 -15.25 -20.65
N ALA A 182 0.40 -16.06 -19.88
CA ALA A 182 1.52 -15.61 -19.06
C ALA A 182 2.68 -15.07 -19.90
N SER A 183 2.92 -15.61 -21.10
CA SER A 183 3.96 -15.15 -22.03
C SER A 183 3.50 -14.04 -22.97
N THR A 184 2.26 -13.57 -22.87
CA THR A 184 1.76 -12.49 -23.74
C THR A 184 2.41 -11.16 -23.34
N ILE A 185 3.29 -10.65 -24.20
CA ILE A 185 3.94 -9.36 -24.02
C ILE A 185 3.11 -8.26 -24.67
N ARG A 186 2.83 -7.20 -23.91
CA ARG A 186 2.20 -5.98 -24.42
C ARG A 186 3.11 -4.79 -24.19
N THR A 187 3.43 -4.07 -25.26
CA THR A 187 4.24 -2.85 -25.21
C THR A 187 3.63 -1.79 -26.12
N GLU A 188 3.87 -0.53 -25.80
CA GLU A 188 3.45 0.61 -26.59
C GLU A 188 4.65 1.52 -26.86
N LYS A 189 4.66 2.14 -28.05
CA LYS A 189 5.70 3.08 -28.44
C LYS A 189 5.08 4.25 -29.16
N VAL A 190 5.34 5.46 -28.65
CA VAL A 190 5.01 6.69 -29.36
C VAL A 190 6.02 6.87 -30.49
N VAL A 191 5.51 7.08 -31.70
CA VAL A 191 6.32 7.32 -32.91
C VAL A 191 5.85 8.61 -33.56
N ASP A 192 6.79 9.53 -33.76
CA ASP A 192 6.50 10.81 -34.42
C ASP A 192 6.03 10.60 -35.86
N ARG A 193 5.00 11.35 -36.24
CA ARG A 193 4.51 11.42 -37.62
C ARG A 193 5.53 12.16 -38.49
N PRO A 194 5.68 11.76 -39.76
CA PRO A 194 6.55 12.50 -40.67
C PRO A 194 5.95 13.86 -41.02
N GLY A 195 6.80 14.87 -41.26
CA GLY A 195 6.35 16.19 -41.73
C GLY A 195 5.80 16.18 -43.17
N GLN A 196 6.24 15.21 -43.99
CA GLN A 196 5.75 14.99 -45.36
C GLN A 196 5.69 13.50 -45.70
N GLY A 197 4.76 13.11 -46.57
CA GLY A 197 4.66 11.72 -47.07
C GLY A 197 4.14 10.71 -46.04
N VAL A 198 4.64 9.46 -46.14
CA VAL A 198 4.24 8.33 -45.28
C VAL A 198 5.48 7.67 -44.68
N LYS A 199 5.49 7.47 -43.36
CA LYS A 199 6.51 6.72 -42.60
C LYS A 199 5.93 5.36 -42.21
N TYR A 200 6.54 4.27 -42.67
CA TYR A 200 6.12 2.92 -42.30
C TYR A 200 6.84 2.45 -41.04
N VAL A 201 6.09 1.85 -40.12
CA VAL A 201 6.59 1.31 -38.86
C VAL A 201 6.08 -0.11 -38.70
N ARG A 202 6.92 -1.03 -38.22
CA ARG A 202 6.51 -2.39 -37.84
C ARG A 202 7.24 -2.80 -36.57
N ALA A 203 6.64 -3.71 -35.81
CA ALA A 203 7.29 -4.35 -34.68
C ALA A 203 7.93 -5.68 -35.13
N LEU A 204 9.04 -6.04 -34.51
CA LEU A 204 9.74 -7.29 -34.73
C LEU A 204 9.90 -7.98 -33.37
N ALA A 205 9.53 -9.26 -33.30
CA ALA A 205 9.77 -10.10 -32.13
C ALA A 205 11.13 -10.76 -32.29
N VAL A 206 12.03 -10.46 -31.36
CA VAL A 206 13.42 -10.96 -31.34
C VAL A 206 13.70 -11.53 -29.96
N ASP A 207 14.41 -12.64 -29.88
CA ASP A 207 14.84 -13.21 -28.59
C ASP A 207 16.15 -12.58 -28.07
N THR A 208 16.64 -13.09 -26.95
CA THR A 208 17.87 -12.61 -26.29
C THR A 208 19.12 -12.86 -27.11
N ASP A 209 19.11 -13.82 -28.03
CA ASP A 209 20.24 -14.16 -28.89
C ASP A 209 20.19 -13.39 -30.22
N GLY A 210 19.16 -12.57 -30.42
CA GLY A 210 18.98 -11.76 -31.62
C GLY A 210 18.26 -12.51 -32.76
N VAL A 211 17.66 -13.67 -32.51
CA VAL A 211 16.92 -14.43 -33.53
C VAL A 211 15.52 -13.84 -33.70
N GLU A 212 15.13 -13.59 -34.95
CA GLU A 212 13.81 -13.06 -35.30
C GLU A 212 12.75 -14.18 -35.32
N HIS A 213 11.68 -14.01 -34.55
CA HIS A 213 10.56 -14.96 -34.43
C HIS A 213 9.32 -14.55 -35.24
N GLY A 214 9.26 -13.28 -35.65
CA GLY A 214 8.16 -12.77 -36.47
C GLY A 214 8.11 -11.25 -36.50
N ALA A 215 7.38 -10.70 -37.48
CA ALA A 215 7.16 -9.26 -37.62
C ALA A 215 5.66 -8.97 -37.70
N SER A 216 5.25 -7.80 -37.18
CA SER A 216 3.90 -7.28 -37.42
C SER A 216 3.74 -6.84 -38.87
N ASP A 217 2.48 -6.69 -39.30
CA ASP A 217 2.18 -5.95 -40.52
C ASP A 217 2.68 -4.50 -40.39
N PRO A 218 3.19 -3.90 -41.48
CA PRO A 218 3.65 -2.52 -41.46
C PRO A 218 2.47 -1.54 -41.37
N LEU A 219 2.57 -0.60 -40.43
CA LEU A 219 1.65 0.51 -40.26
C LEU A 219 2.20 1.78 -40.92
N GLY A 220 1.45 2.36 -41.87
CA GLY A 220 1.81 3.62 -42.52
C GLY A 220 1.30 4.85 -41.77
N LEU A 221 2.20 5.60 -41.13
CA LEU A 221 1.92 6.90 -40.52
C LEU A 221 2.01 8.00 -41.57
N ARG A 222 0.87 8.60 -41.93
CA ARG A 222 0.84 9.72 -42.88
C ARG A 222 1.12 11.05 -42.18
N ALA A 223 1.76 11.96 -42.90
CA ALA A 223 1.84 13.36 -42.49
C ALA A 223 0.44 13.91 -42.22
N ARG A 224 0.27 14.57 -41.09
CA ARG A 224 -0.96 15.33 -40.82
C ARG A 224 -0.79 16.70 -41.46
N SER A 225 -1.80 17.15 -42.21
CA SER A 225 -1.84 18.55 -42.63
C SER A 225 -1.96 19.41 -41.37
N VAL A 226 -0.97 20.29 -41.17
CA VAL A 226 -1.10 21.39 -40.21
C VAL A 226 -2.32 22.20 -40.61
N ALA A 227 -3.25 22.44 -39.69
CA ALA A 227 -4.35 23.35 -39.96
C ALA A 227 -3.75 24.73 -40.17
N GLU A 228 -4.01 25.37 -41.31
CA GLU A 228 -3.64 26.77 -41.51
C GLU A 228 -4.28 27.63 -40.40
N VAL A 229 -3.63 28.75 -40.07
CA VAL A 229 -4.21 29.72 -39.15
C VAL A 229 -5.46 30.30 -39.82
N GLY A 230 -6.64 29.88 -39.35
CA GLY A 230 -7.92 30.23 -39.96
C GLY A 230 -8.33 31.66 -39.64
N SER A 231 -8.06 32.13 -38.42
CA SER A 231 -8.20 33.54 -38.06
C SER A 231 -7.42 33.89 -36.79
N VAL A 232 -6.87 35.09 -36.75
CA VAL A 232 -6.35 35.75 -35.55
C VAL A 232 -7.28 36.93 -35.25
N ARG A 233 -7.89 36.96 -34.06
CA ARG A 233 -8.76 38.07 -33.65
C ARG A 233 -8.34 38.60 -32.28
N LEU A 234 -8.17 39.91 -32.20
CA LEU A 234 -8.04 40.61 -30.94
C LEU A 234 -9.43 40.88 -30.36
N ALA A 235 -9.60 40.65 -29.06
CA ALA A 235 -10.82 40.92 -28.31
C ALA A 235 -10.49 41.78 -27.08
N TYR A 236 -11.34 42.77 -26.81
CA TYR A 236 -11.29 43.51 -25.55
C TYR A 236 -11.87 42.66 -24.43
N THR A 237 -11.14 42.55 -23.32
CA THR A 237 -11.57 41.79 -22.13
C THR A 237 -12.05 42.72 -21.02
N SER A 238 -11.35 43.83 -20.79
CA SER A 238 -11.73 44.83 -19.79
C SER A 238 -11.20 46.21 -20.16
N ALA A 239 -11.82 47.24 -19.60
CA ALA A 239 -11.35 48.62 -19.75
C ALA A 239 -11.34 49.29 -18.38
N THR A 240 -10.13 49.51 -17.87
CA THR A 240 -9.85 50.34 -16.70
C THR A 240 -9.38 51.70 -17.21
N PRO A 241 -9.74 52.83 -16.57
CA PRO A 241 -9.17 54.12 -16.95
C PRO A 241 -7.63 54.08 -16.90
N GLY A 242 -7.00 54.19 -18.06
CA GLY A 242 -5.54 54.14 -18.22
C GLY A 242 -4.95 52.76 -18.58
N GLN A 243 -5.72 51.67 -18.54
CA GLN A 243 -5.27 50.32 -18.90
C GLN A 243 -6.41 49.51 -19.55
N ALA A 244 -6.16 48.88 -20.69
CA ALA A 244 -7.12 47.99 -21.33
C ALA A 244 -6.62 46.54 -21.31
N GLY A 245 -7.47 45.62 -20.89
CA GLY A 245 -7.24 44.19 -21.09
C GLY A 245 -7.60 43.81 -22.52
N VAL A 246 -6.66 43.13 -23.19
CA VAL A 246 -6.87 42.56 -24.52
C VAL A 246 -6.48 41.08 -24.51
N ALA A 247 -7.21 40.27 -25.27
CA ALA A 247 -6.87 38.86 -25.49
C ALA A 247 -6.85 38.58 -26.98
N VAL A 248 -5.96 37.68 -27.41
CA VAL A 248 -5.94 37.17 -28.78
C VAL A 248 -6.62 35.80 -28.82
N ASN A 249 -7.47 35.59 -29.80
CA ASN A 249 -8.05 34.29 -30.10
C ASN A 249 -7.58 33.82 -31.49
N ILE A 250 -6.86 32.70 -31.52
CA ILE A 250 -6.32 32.09 -32.73
C ILE A 250 -7.05 30.77 -32.96
N ILE A 251 -7.66 30.63 -34.15
CA ILE A 251 -8.36 29.40 -34.55
C ILE A 251 -7.50 28.68 -35.60
N GLY A 252 -7.02 27.48 -35.28
CA GLY A 252 -6.11 26.70 -36.12
C GLY A 252 -4.65 27.15 -35.99
N GLY A 253 -3.75 26.51 -36.75
CA GLY A 253 -2.31 26.76 -36.70
C GLY A 253 -1.46 25.53 -36.35
N PRO A 254 -0.14 25.61 -36.54
CA PRO A 254 0.79 24.59 -36.08
C PRO A 254 0.92 24.58 -34.55
N GLU A 255 1.45 23.48 -34.01
CA GLU A 255 1.61 23.28 -32.56
C GLU A 255 2.71 24.16 -31.94
N ASP A 256 3.63 24.68 -32.74
CA ASP A 256 4.72 25.58 -32.34
C ASP A 256 4.40 27.06 -32.59
N LEU A 257 3.13 27.40 -32.84
CA LEU A 257 2.70 28.79 -33.03
C LEU A 257 2.90 29.62 -31.76
N THR A 258 3.69 30.69 -31.84
CA THR A 258 3.88 31.66 -30.77
C THR A 258 3.14 32.96 -31.05
N VAL A 259 2.56 33.58 -30.01
CA VAL A 259 1.98 34.92 -30.10
C VAL A 259 3.06 35.95 -29.78
N VAL A 260 3.31 36.86 -30.71
CA VAL A 260 4.09 38.08 -30.47
C VAL A 260 3.12 39.25 -30.41
N TRP A 261 3.29 40.10 -29.41
CA TRP A 261 2.49 41.31 -29.25
C TRP A 261 3.26 42.49 -29.81
N GLU A 262 2.65 43.23 -30.71
CA GLU A 262 3.22 44.42 -31.32
C GLU A 262 2.33 45.63 -31.03
N GLU A 263 2.94 46.79 -30.84
CA GLU A 263 2.25 48.07 -30.76
C GLU A 263 2.58 48.94 -31.97
N SER A 264 1.66 49.86 -32.26
CA SER A 264 1.84 50.80 -33.37
C SER A 264 1.27 52.17 -33.01
N PRO A 265 2.02 53.27 -33.22
CA PRO A 265 1.52 54.62 -33.01
C PRO A 265 0.57 55.08 -34.12
N ASP A 266 0.62 54.45 -35.31
CA ASP A 266 -0.11 54.88 -36.51
C ASP A 266 -0.95 53.76 -37.17
N GLY A 267 -0.89 52.53 -36.65
CA GLY A 267 -1.58 51.34 -37.18
C GLY A 267 -0.92 50.73 -38.42
N THR A 268 0.24 51.23 -38.83
CA THR A 268 0.96 50.80 -40.06
C THR A 268 2.43 50.48 -39.84
N THR A 269 3.07 51.10 -38.84
CA THR A 269 4.44 50.84 -38.40
C THR A 269 4.37 50.12 -37.06
N TRP A 270 4.85 48.88 -37.00
CA TRP A 270 4.72 48.00 -35.84
C TRP A 270 6.08 47.79 -35.16
N ALA A 271 6.07 47.65 -33.85
CA ALA A 271 7.24 47.30 -33.04
C ALA A 271 6.82 46.30 -31.95
N ASP A 272 7.72 45.36 -31.62
CA ASP A 272 7.49 44.39 -30.56
C ASP A 272 7.26 45.09 -29.22
N ILE A 273 6.23 44.66 -28.50
CA ILE A 273 6.02 45.02 -27.09
C ILE A 273 6.99 44.18 -26.26
N ASP A 274 7.81 44.84 -25.45
CA ASP A 274 8.79 44.20 -24.58
C ASP A 274 8.09 43.20 -23.62
N PRO A 275 8.44 41.90 -23.65
CA PRO A 275 7.80 40.88 -22.82
C PRO A 275 7.89 41.14 -21.31
N ASP A 276 8.87 41.94 -20.84
CA ASP A 276 9.02 42.31 -19.43
C ASP A 276 8.02 43.39 -18.96
N GLN A 277 7.17 43.92 -19.85
CA GLN A 277 6.06 44.83 -19.49
C GLN A 277 4.72 44.13 -19.32
N ASN A 278 4.66 42.80 -19.45
CA ASN A 278 3.40 42.06 -19.33
C ASN A 278 2.96 41.99 -17.86
N PRO A 279 1.82 42.58 -17.44
CA PRO A 279 1.31 42.41 -16.09
C PRO A 279 0.89 40.95 -15.90
N GLU A 280 1.68 40.25 -15.10
CA GLU A 280 1.55 38.91 -14.56
C GLU A 280 0.31 38.09 -14.97
N ASP A 281 0.62 36.93 -15.52
CA ASP A 281 -0.12 35.68 -15.46
C ASP A 281 -0.49 35.36 -13.98
N THR A 282 -1.54 36.00 -13.46
CA THR A 282 -2.20 35.59 -12.22
C THR A 282 -3.58 35.05 -12.54
N ASP A 283 -3.67 33.73 -12.73
CA ASP A 283 -4.72 32.93 -12.11
C ASP A 283 -4.25 31.48 -11.92
N HIS A 284 -4.18 31.08 -10.65
CA HIS A 284 -4.06 29.69 -10.18
C HIS A 284 -5.45 29.09 -9.97
#